data_AF-E6SUF7-F1
#
_entry.id   AF-E6SUF7-F1
#
_cell.length_a   1.000
_cell.length_b   1.000
_cell.length_c   1.000
_cell.angle_alpha   90.00
_cell.angle_beta   90.00
_cell.angle_gamma   90.00
#
_symmetry.space_group_name_H-M   'P 1'
#
loop_
_entity.id
_entity.type
_entity.pdbx_description
1 polymer ?
#
loop_
_entity_poly.entity_id
_entity_poly.type
_entity_poly.pdbx_seq_one_letter_code
_entity_poly.pdbx_strand_id
1 'polypeptide(L)'
;MKKILKSYAGLLLFGAALATASCSSDDGGVTPAEVTNLTAESTSGRIVLRWTTPAESNIRYVEVKYHDPLLKKDVMRAASAYADSIEIPDTRKKYGEYQFTVQSVSATGDKSSTQTISKASEAALPTYVNTQIALTAADLSTNAQEPSEGPIADLLDGNTGTFFHTAWSVAVSGKHWMQVNLKREITGAYKFFYAPRANGNNKPTDFDLMGSTDGADWFLVRNFTKEADGLPVTSTGTYTSEVYNVEKPFSQIRIVVNTTNNGTAYWTMSEFKFYSVSIEDPEAAD
;
A
#
# COMPACT_ATOMS: atom_id res chain seq x y z
N MET A 1 -15.84 -0.20 12.92
CA MET A 1 -15.38 -1.61 12.96
C MET A 1 -16.39 -2.50 12.27
N LYS A 2 -16.11 -2.91 11.02
CA LYS A 2 -16.76 -4.04 10.35
C LYS A 2 -15.68 -4.67 9.48
N LYS A 3 -15.04 -5.72 10.00
CA LYS A 3 -14.09 -6.54 9.25
C LYS A 3 -14.89 -7.33 8.22
N ILE A 4 -14.72 -7.03 6.94
CA ILE A 4 -15.21 -7.88 5.86
C ILE A 4 -14.15 -8.95 5.65
N LEU A 5 -14.42 -10.14 6.17
CA LEU A 5 -13.63 -11.34 5.97
C LEU A 5 -13.90 -11.82 4.53
N LYS A 6 -12.93 -11.68 3.62
CA LYS A 6 -12.97 -12.38 2.33
C LYS A 6 -12.37 -13.75 2.53
N SER A 7 -13.23 -14.76 2.62
CA SER A 7 -12.84 -16.17 2.67
C SER A 7 -12.37 -16.62 1.29
N TYR A 8 -11.08 -16.93 1.15
CA TYR A 8 -10.58 -17.76 0.06
C TYR A 8 -10.06 -19.06 0.67
N ALA A 9 -10.86 -20.12 0.54
CA ALA A 9 -10.50 -21.46 0.98
C ALA A 9 -9.54 -22.09 -0.05
N GLY A 10 -8.25 -21.81 0.08
CA GLY A 10 -7.18 -22.62 -0.50
C GLY A 10 -6.63 -23.54 0.58
N LEU A 11 -6.95 -24.83 0.50
CA LEU A 11 -6.44 -25.81 1.46
C LEU A 11 -4.96 -26.11 1.13
N LEU A 12 -4.04 -25.54 1.93
CA LEU A 12 -2.63 -25.93 1.97
C LEU A 12 -2.52 -27.27 2.72
N LEU A 13 -2.31 -28.38 2.00
CA LEU A 13 -1.99 -29.66 2.61
C LEU A 13 -0.47 -29.78 2.79
N PHE A 14 -0.03 -29.81 4.06
CA PHE A 14 1.34 -30.18 4.44
C PHE A 14 1.51 -31.70 4.30
N GLY A 15 2.45 -32.14 3.46
CA GLY A 15 2.81 -33.55 3.32
C GLY A 15 3.60 -34.04 4.54
N ALA A 16 2.96 -34.84 5.40
CA ALA A 16 3.64 -35.67 6.39
C ALA A 16 4.10 -36.96 5.71
N ALA A 17 5.40 -37.26 5.80
CA ALA A 17 5.97 -38.53 5.34
C ALA A 17 5.42 -39.69 6.17
N LEU A 18 4.65 -40.57 5.54
CA LEU A 18 4.18 -41.82 6.13
C LEU A 18 4.84 -43.00 5.41
N ALA A 19 5.43 -43.87 6.21
CA ALA A 19 6.18 -45.06 5.81
C ALA A 19 5.35 -46.00 4.93
N THR A 20 6.03 -46.58 3.93
CA THR A 20 5.47 -47.51 2.95
C THR A 20 5.13 -48.85 3.60
N ALA A 21 3.84 -49.13 3.78
CA ALA A 21 3.33 -50.48 3.90
C ALA A 21 2.90 -50.94 2.50
N SER A 22 3.57 -51.97 1.98
CA SER A 22 3.23 -52.66 0.75
C SER A 22 1.94 -53.45 0.95
N CYS A 23 0.87 -53.05 0.26
CA CYS A 23 -0.31 -53.87 0.03
C CYS A 23 -0.51 -54.01 -1.47
N SER A 24 -0.40 -55.25 -1.95
CA SER A 24 -0.78 -55.66 -3.30
C SER A 24 -2.31 -55.77 -3.37
N SER A 25 -2.95 -54.79 -3.98
CA SER A 25 -4.29 -54.93 -4.58
C SER A 25 -4.19 -54.49 -6.03
N ASP A 26 -4.59 -55.38 -6.95
CA ASP A 26 -4.92 -55.02 -8.34
C ASP A 26 -6.12 -54.06 -8.28
N ASP A 27 -5.87 -52.78 -8.05
CA ASP A 27 -6.86 -51.74 -8.22
C ASP A 27 -6.84 -51.30 -9.68
N GLY A 28 -7.95 -51.53 -10.37
CA GLY A 28 -8.18 -51.13 -11.76
C GLY A 28 -8.10 -49.62 -11.91
N GLY A 29 -6.88 -49.09 -11.99
CA GLY A 29 -6.59 -47.69 -12.13
C GLY A 29 -7.25 -47.11 -13.38
N VAL A 30 -7.76 -45.89 -13.25
CA VAL A 30 -8.43 -45.18 -14.34
C VAL A 30 -7.60 -43.95 -14.66
N THR A 31 -6.84 -44.02 -15.75
CA THR A 31 -6.10 -42.86 -16.28
C THR A 31 -7.08 -41.79 -16.73
N PRO A 32 -7.08 -40.59 -16.09
CA PRO A 32 -7.97 -39.51 -16.47
C PRO A 32 -7.53 -38.86 -17.79
N ALA A 33 -8.47 -38.23 -18.50
CA ALA A 33 -8.15 -37.44 -19.68
C ALA A 33 -7.33 -36.19 -19.32
N GLU A 34 -6.44 -35.80 -20.22
CA GLU A 34 -5.63 -34.58 -20.09
C GLU A 34 -6.48 -33.32 -20.26
N VAL A 35 -6.14 -32.25 -19.55
CA VAL A 35 -6.68 -30.92 -19.88
C VAL A 35 -6.28 -30.51 -21.31
N THR A 36 -6.94 -29.54 -21.92
CA THR A 36 -6.53 -29.04 -23.25
C THR A 36 -6.53 -27.52 -23.27
N ASN A 37 -5.99 -26.90 -24.32
CA ASN A 37 -5.93 -25.44 -24.47
C ASN A 37 -5.29 -24.74 -23.26
N LEU A 38 -4.21 -25.32 -22.71
CA LEU A 38 -3.51 -24.75 -21.57
C LEU A 38 -2.87 -23.41 -21.95
N THR A 39 -3.25 -22.34 -21.26
CA THR A 39 -2.70 -20.99 -21.43
C THR A 39 -2.31 -20.38 -20.07
N ALA A 40 -1.47 -19.36 -20.12
CA ALA A 40 -1.00 -18.64 -18.95
C ALA A 40 -1.08 -17.12 -19.18
N GLU A 41 -1.83 -16.44 -18.32
CA GLU A 41 -1.99 -15.00 -18.26
C GLU A 41 -1.27 -14.47 -17.03
N SER A 42 -0.70 -13.27 -17.09
CA SER A 42 -0.14 -12.63 -15.91
C SER A 42 -0.79 -11.28 -15.68
N THR A 43 -0.94 -10.95 -14.41
CA THR A 43 -1.31 -9.63 -13.90
C THR A 43 -0.39 -9.33 -12.73
N SER A 44 -0.38 -8.10 -12.24
CA SER A 44 0.50 -7.70 -11.14
C SER A 44 0.48 -8.68 -9.95
N GLY A 45 1.61 -9.32 -9.70
CA GLY A 45 1.81 -10.24 -8.58
C GLY A 45 1.15 -11.62 -8.73
N ARG A 46 0.66 -11.98 -9.93
CA ARG A 46 -0.16 -13.18 -10.16
C ARG A 46 0.04 -13.78 -11.55
N ILE A 47 -0.03 -15.11 -11.63
CA ILE A 47 -0.17 -15.85 -12.89
C ILE A 47 -1.47 -16.66 -12.83
N VAL A 48 -2.30 -16.58 -13.85
CA VAL A 48 -3.51 -17.41 -13.97
C VAL A 48 -3.28 -18.42 -15.09
N LEU A 49 -3.34 -19.71 -14.74
CA LEU A 49 -3.38 -20.78 -15.72
C LEU A 49 -4.84 -21.05 -16.08
N ARG A 50 -5.12 -21.25 -17.36
CA ARG A 50 -6.45 -21.60 -17.88
C ARG A 50 -6.35 -22.81 -18.78
N TRP A 51 -7.41 -23.62 -18.80
CA TRP A 51 -7.49 -24.81 -19.64
C TRP A 51 -8.96 -25.16 -19.92
N THR A 52 -9.17 -26.06 -20.87
CA THR A 52 -10.44 -26.74 -21.11
C THR A 52 -10.42 -28.08 -20.38
N THR A 53 -11.35 -28.27 -19.46
CA THR A 53 -11.48 -29.54 -18.73
C THR A 53 -12.31 -30.53 -19.56
N PRO A 54 -11.82 -31.77 -19.79
CA PRO A 54 -12.59 -32.80 -20.49
C PRO A 54 -13.91 -33.10 -19.79
N ALA A 55 -14.96 -33.41 -20.55
CA ALA A 55 -16.29 -33.72 -20.03
C ALA A 55 -16.40 -35.13 -19.37
N GLU A 56 -15.28 -35.67 -18.88
CA GLU A 56 -15.16 -37.04 -18.37
C GLU A 56 -15.41 -37.11 -16.85
N SER A 57 -16.13 -38.15 -16.42
CA SER A 57 -16.51 -38.32 -15.00
C SER A 57 -15.38 -38.85 -14.12
N ASN A 58 -14.23 -39.23 -14.69
CA ASN A 58 -13.13 -39.85 -13.97
C ASN A 58 -12.09 -38.86 -13.41
N ILE A 59 -12.24 -37.55 -13.64
CA ILE A 59 -11.37 -36.52 -13.07
C ILE A 59 -11.89 -36.14 -11.68
N ARG A 60 -11.03 -36.26 -10.66
CA ARG A 60 -11.31 -35.78 -9.30
C ARG A 60 -10.85 -34.34 -9.10
N TYR A 61 -9.68 -34.00 -9.60
CA TYR A 61 -9.12 -32.64 -9.57
C TYR A 61 -8.02 -32.48 -10.63
N VAL A 62 -7.66 -31.23 -10.91
CA VAL A 62 -6.48 -30.89 -11.73
C VAL A 62 -5.37 -30.43 -10.80
N GLU A 63 -4.21 -31.07 -10.90
CA GLU A 63 -3.00 -30.77 -10.14
C GLU A 63 -2.11 -29.81 -10.94
N VAL A 64 -1.66 -28.73 -10.30
CA VAL A 64 -0.63 -27.82 -10.82
C VAL A 64 0.55 -27.82 -9.85
N LYS A 65 1.76 -28.06 -10.37
CA LYS A 65 3.01 -27.99 -9.61
C LYS A 65 3.99 -27.00 -10.23
N TYR A 66 4.77 -26.35 -9.37
CA TYR A 66 5.83 -25.42 -9.75
C TYR A 66 6.81 -25.25 -8.60
N HIS A 67 8.01 -24.76 -8.89
CA HIS A 67 8.93 -24.27 -7.88
C HIS A 67 8.57 -22.83 -7.51
N ASP A 68 8.33 -22.55 -6.23
CA ASP A 68 8.09 -21.21 -5.71
C ASP A 68 9.43 -20.61 -5.23
N PRO A 69 10.01 -19.62 -5.94
CA PRO A 69 11.28 -19.02 -5.57
C PRO A 69 11.20 -18.16 -4.31
N LEU A 70 10.02 -17.64 -3.96
CA LEU A 70 9.79 -16.88 -2.73
C LEU A 70 9.84 -17.80 -1.51
N LEU A 71 9.14 -18.93 -1.58
CA LEU A 71 9.12 -19.93 -0.51
C LEU A 71 10.30 -20.91 -0.55
N LYS A 72 11.09 -20.87 -1.64
CA LYS A 72 12.24 -21.74 -1.91
C LYS A 72 11.89 -23.22 -1.86
N LYS A 73 10.73 -23.59 -2.41
CA LYS A 73 10.23 -24.98 -2.39
C LYS A 73 9.28 -25.27 -3.54
N ASP A 74 9.10 -26.55 -3.83
CA ASP A 74 8.07 -26.99 -4.76
C ASP A 74 6.68 -26.92 -4.10
N VAL A 75 5.73 -26.37 -4.84
CA VAL A 75 4.35 -26.16 -4.42
C VAL A 75 3.42 -26.92 -5.35
N MET A 76 2.41 -27.56 -4.76
CA MET A 76 1.28 -28.14 -5.48
C MET A 76 0.01 -27.36 -5.12
N ARG A 77 -0.78 -27.01 -6.14
CA ARG A 77 -2.14 -26.51 -5.99
C ARG A 77 -3.10 -27.40 -6.76
N ALA A 78 -4.31 -27.58 -6.22
CA ALA A 78 -5.35 -28.35 -6.87
C ALA A 78 -6.52 -27.44 -7.26
N ALA A 79 -7.05 -27.64 -8.47
CA ALA A 79 -8.30 -27.06 -8.92
C ALA A 79 -9.37 -28.16 -9.00
N SER A 80 -10.62 -27.79 -8.74
CA SER A 80 -11.77 -28.71 -8.90
C SER A 80 -11.81 -29.30 -10.31
N ALA A 81 -12.36 -30.51 -10.46
CA ALA A 81 -12.66 -31.09 -11.77
C ALA A 81 -13.63 -30.24 -12.62
N TYR A 82 -14.32 -29.27 -12.00
CA TYR A 82 -15.20 -28.33 -12.72
C TYR A 82 -14.55 -26.98 -12.99
N ALA A 83 -13.31 -26.76 -12.54
CA ALA A 83 -12.59 -25.51 -12.80
C ALA A 83 -11.93 -25.55 -14.17
N ASP A 84 -11.87 -24.40 -14.82
CA ASP A 84 -11.17 -24.14 -16.08
C ASP A 84 -9.89 -23.30 -15.86
N SER A 85 -9.56 -23.03 -14.61
CA SER A 85 -8.48 -22.12 -14.25
C SER A 85 -7.99 -22.28 -12.81
N ILE A 86 -6.76 -21.82 -12.57
CA ILE A 86 -6.21 -21.62 -11.23
C ILE A 86 -5.31 -20.38 -11.20
N GLU A 87 -5.49 -19.55 -10.18
CA GLU A 87 -4.58 -18.44 -9.88
C GLU A 87 -3.37 -18.95 -9.12
N ILE A 88 -2.17 -18.49 -9.44
CA ILE A 88 -0.94 -18.65 -8.67
C ILE A 88 -0.64 -17.27 -8.07
N PRO A 89 -0.95 -17.05 -6.79
CA PRO A 89 -0.72 -15.76 -6.14
C PRO A 89 0.76 -15.58 -5.78
N ASP A 90 1.12 -14.35 -5.41
CA ASP A 90 2.44 -13.97 -4.88
C ASP A 90 3.61 -14.29 -5.81
N THR A 91 3.34 -14.45 -7.11
CA THR A 91 4.38 -14.54 -8.15
C THR A 91 4.98 -13.17 -8.36
N ARG A 92 6.29 -13.13 -8.60
CA ARG A 92 7.05 -11.87 -8.73
C ARG A 92 7.88 -11.86 -9.99
N LYS A 93 8.01 -10.69 -10.60
CA LYS A 93 8.78 -10.49 -11.82
C LYS A 93 10.28 -10.74 -11.59
N LYS A 94 10.79 -10.37 -10.41
CA LYS A 94 12.22 -10.51 -10.06
C LYS A 94 12.75 -11.95 -10.13
N TYR A 95 11.86 -12.95 -10.03
CA TYR A 95 12.23 -14.36 -10.10
C TYR A 95 12.23 -14.95 -11.52
N GLY A 96 11.91 -14.16 -12.54
CA GLY A 96 11.90 -14.61 -13.93
C GLY A 96 10.69 -15.47 -14.28
N GLU A 97 10.92 -16.48 -15.13
CA GLU A 97 9.86 -17.38 -15.58
C GLU A 97 9.56 -18.48 -14.56
N TYR A 98 8.27 -18.67 -14.29
CA TYR A 98 7.76 -19.81 -13.56
C TYR A 98 7.44 -20.91 -14.55
N GLN A 99 7.91 -22.13 -14.29
CA GLN A 99 7.53 -23.32 -15.03
C GLN A 99 6.49 -24.10 -14.24
N PHE A 100 5.36 -24.40 -14.90
CA PHE A 100 4.24 -25.14 -14.33
C PHE A 100 4.09 -26.49 -15.02
N THR A 101 3.79 -27.53 -14.23
CA THR A 101 3.31 -28.82 -14.74
C THR A 101 1.85 -29.01 -14.37
N VAL A 102 1.02 -29.42 -15.31
CA VAL A 102 -0.44 -29.61 -15.13
C VAL A 102 -0.83 -31.04 -15.49
N GLN A 103 -1.58 -31.69 -14.60
CA GLN A 103 -2.07 -33.06 -14.77
C GLN A 103 -3.50 -33.19 -14.21
N SER A 104 -4.37 -33.91 -14.91
CA SER A 104 -5.63 -34.38 -14.32
C SER A 104 -5.35 -35.57 -13.40
N VAL A 105 -6.07 -35.66 -12.28
CA VAL A 105 -5.94 -36.75 -11.30
C VAL A 105 -7.30 -37.41 -11.08
N SER A 106 -7.35 -38.74 -11.12
CA SER A 106 -8.57 -39.51 -10.94
C SER A 106 -8.90 -39.80 -9.47
N ALA A 107 -10.03 -40.46 -9.22
CA ALA A 107 -10.42 -40.86 -7.87
C ALA A 107 -9.45 -41.87 -7.23
N THR A 108 -8.80 -42.71 -8.05
CA THR A 108 -7.79 -43.71 -7.65
C THR A 108 -6.39 -43.11 -7.51
N GLY A 109 -6.19 -41.85 -7.92
CA GLY A 109 -4.90 -41.15 -7.84
C GLY A 109 -4.03 -41.29 -9.09
N ASP A 110 -4.50 -42.00 -10.12
CA ASP A 110 -3.84 -42.08 -11.41
C ASP A 110 -3.83 -40.71 -12.10
N LYS A 111 -2.76 -40.44 -12.84
CA LYS A 111 -2.51 -39.13 -13.47
C LYS A 111 -2.51 -39.23 -14.98
N SER A 112 -3.04 -38.19 -15.63
CA SER A 112 -2.87 -38.00 -17.06
C SER A 112 -1.40 -37.75 -17.43
N SER A 113 -1.06 -37.69 -18.72
CA SER A 113 0.25 -37.18 -19.13
C SER A 113 0.46 -35.74 -18.64
N THR A 114 1.72 -35.35 -18.49
CA THR A 114 2.10 -34.03 -18.01
C THR A 114 2.08 -33.01 -19.13
N GLN A 115 1.36 -31.91 -18.93
CA GLN A 115 1.51 -30.70 -19.73
C GLN A 115 2.39 -29.69 -19.01
N THR A 116 3.19 -28.95 -19.77
CA THR A 116 4.11 -27.93 -19.25
C THR A 116 3.82 -26.58 -19.87
N ILE A 117 3.84 -25.53 -19.07
CA ILE A 117 3.76 -24.14 -19.54
C ILE A 117 4.65 -23.24 -18.69
N SER A 118 5.25 -22.23 -19.32
CA SER A 118 6.04 -21.21 -18.62
C SER A 118 5.40 -19.84 -18.75
N LYS A 119 5.55 -19.02 -17.71
CA LYS A 119 5.13 -17.62 -17.73
C LYS A 119 5.96 -16.78 -16.77
N ALA A 120 6.45 -15.63 -17.23
CA ALA A 120 6.97 -14.58 -16.36
C ALA A 120 5.81 -13.81 -15.71
N SER A 121 5.94 -13.51 -14.42
CA SER A 121 4.99 -12.64 -13.72
C SER A 121 5.18 -11.18 -14.13
N GLU A 122 4.09 -10.44 -14.25
CA GLU A 122 4.13 -8.99 -14.13
C GLU A 122 4.56 -8.59 -12.72
N ALA A 123 5.17 -7.41 -12.61
CA ALA A 123 5.68 -6.89 -11.33
C ALA A 123 4.54 -6.76 -10.32
N ALA A 124 4.73 -7.30 -9.13
CA ALA A 124 3.84 -7.07 -8.00
C ALA A 124 3.87 -5.58 -7.61
N LEU A 125 2.70 -5.00 -7.37
CA LEU A 125 2.62 -3.62 -6.89
C LEU A 125 3.14 -3.51 -5.45
N PRO A 126 3.82 -2.41 -5.10
CA PRO A 126 4.21 -2.14 -3.73
C PRO A 126 2.99 -1.87 -2.84
N THR A 127 3.09 -2.25 -1.57
CA THR A 127 2.11 -1.93 -0.52
C THR A 127 2.60 -0.77 0.35
N TYR A 128 1.71 0.18 0.62
CA TYR A 128 2.01 1.37 1.42
C TYR A 128 1.34 1.27 2.78
N VAL A 129 2.14 1.20 3.85
CA VAL A 129 1.65 1.19 5.23
C VAL A 129 1.83 2.58 5.84
N ASN A 130 0.71 3.29 5.99
CA ASN A 130 0.68 4.64 6.56
C ASN A 130 0.55 4.58 8.08
N THR A 131 1.56 5.04 8.79
CA THR A 131 1.54 5.14 10.26
C THR A 131 1.48 6.60 10.68
N GLN A 132 0.34 7.02 11.25
CA GLN A 132 0.19 8.39 11.76
C GLN A 132 1.16 8.61 12.92
N ILE A 133 1.81 9.76 12.94
CA ILE A 133 2.59 10.22 14.09
C ILE A 133 1.63 10.82 15.11
N ALA A 134 1.64 10.27 16.32
CA ALA A 134 0.82 10.76 17.42
C ALA A 134 1.41 12.07 17.97
N LEU A 135 0.83 13.19 17.56
CA LEU A 135 1.21 14.55 17.96
C LEU A 135 0.32 15.07 19.08
N THR A 136 0.85 16.00 19.85
CA THR A 136 0.17 16.78 20.89
C THR A 136 0.50 18.26 20.68
N ALA A 137 -0.23 19.17 21.35
CA ALA A 137 0.05 20.61 21.24
C ALA A 137 1.50 20.98 21.64
N ALA A 138 2.15 20.22 22.54
CA ALA A 138 3.54 20.44 22.94
C ALA A 138 4.55 20.12 21.82
N ASP A 139 4.12 19.38 20.79
CA ASP A 139 4.93 19.08 19.61
C ASP A 139 4.81 20.15 18.53
N LEU A 140 3.92 21.14 18.73
CA LEU A 140 3.64 22.20 17.77
C LEU A 140 4.20 23.54 18.27
N SER A 141 4.67 24.36 17.33
CA SER A 141 4.98 25.77 17.60
C SER A 141 4.78 26.62 16.33
N THR A 142 4.70 27.93 16.51
CA THR A 142 4.59 28.91 15.42
C THR A 142 5.33 30.19 15.80
N ASN A 143 5.86 30.94 14.84
CA ASN A 143 6.33 32.31 15.06
C ASN A 143 5.21 33.34 15.15
N ALA A 144 3.97 32.94 14.85
CA ALA A 144 2.90 33.86 14.54
C ALA A 144 1.59 33.41 15.20
N GLN A 145 1.58 32.99 16.46
CA GLN A 145 0.32 32.67 17.14
C GLN A 145 -0.54 33.94 17.25
N GLU A 146 -1.79 33.90 16.75
CA GLU A 146 -2.76 34.96 17.01
C GLU A 146 -3.08 35.01 18.52
N PRO A 147 -2.96 36.17 19.20
CA PRO A 147 -3.17 36.26 20.65
C PRO A 147 -4.62 36.03 21.10
N SER A 148 -5.59 36.35 20.24
CA SER A 148 -7.01 36.42 20.62
C SER A 148 -7.84 35.18 20.27
N GLU A 149 -7.40 34.40 19.30
CA GLU A 149 -8.15 33.26 18.76
C GLU A 149 -7.24 32.23 18.10
N GLY A 150 -7.83 31.07 17.81
CA GLY A 150 -7.24 30.03 17.00
C GLY A 150 -5.89 29.52 17.47
N PRO A 151 -5.82 28.90 18.67
CA PRO A 151 -4.58 28.33 19.19
C PRO A 151 -4.07 27.20 18.29
N ILE A 152 -2.75 27.04 18.20
CA ILE A 152 -2.13 25.97 17.40
C ILE A 152 -2.56 24.56 17.79
N ALA A 153 -3.03 24.38 19.03
CA ALA A 153 -3.58 23.11 19.53
C ALA A 153 -4.81 22.64 18.75
N ASP A 154 -5.59 23.57 18.17
CA ASP A 154 -6.79 23.25 17.40
C ASP A 154 -6.46 22.39 16.17
N LEU A 155 -5.22 22.40 15.67
CA LEU A 155 -4.79 21.54 14.56
C LEU A 155 -4.90 20.02 14.86
N LEU A 156 -5.04 19.63 16.12
CA LEU A 156 -4.97 18.23 16.56
C LEU A 156 -6.20 17.79 17.34
N ASP A 157 -7.26 18.59 17.40
CA ASP A 157 -8.42 18.33 18.26
C ASP A 157 -9.51 17.46 17.59
N GLY A 158 -9.40 17.19 16.29
CA GLY A 158 -10.32 16.37 15.53
C GLY A 158 -11.62 17.10 15.15
N ASN A 159 -11.66 18.43 15.23
CA ASN A 159 -12.83 19.26 15.01
C ASN A 159 -12.56 20.35 13.96
N THR A 160 -13.13 20.18 12.77
CA THR A 160 -13.00 21.18 11.69
C THR A 160 -13.77 22.49 11.93
N GLY A 161 -14.50 22.60 13.04
CA GLY A 161 -15.14 23.84 13.50
C GLY A 161 -14.22 24.78 14.28
N THR A 162 -13.14 24.25 14.88
CA THR A 162 -12.03 24.98 15.50
C THR A 162 -10.91 25.17 14.48
N PHE A 163 -9.95 26.06 14.75
CA PHE A 163 -8.90 26.37 13.77
C PHE A 163 -7.69 27.04 14.40
N PHE A 164 -6.50 26.71 13.89
CA PHE A 164 -5.33 27.55 14.08
C PHE A 164 -5.42 28.79 13.18
N HIS A 165 -5.05 29.95 13.74
CA HIS A 165 -4.93 31.21 13.02
C HIS A 165 -3.58 31.85 13.31
N THR A 166 -2.82 32.17 12.26
CA THR A 166 -1.60 32.96 12.47
C THR A 166 -1.93 34.44 12.65
N ALA A 167 -1.11 35.18 13.38
CA ALA A 167 -1.38 36.53 13.83
C ALA A 167 -1.83 37.48 12.70
N TRP A 168 -3.01 38.06 12.86
CA TRP A 168 -3.50 39.15 12.03
C TRP A 168 -3.52 40.47 12.81
N SER A 169 -3.58 40.41 14.15
CA SER A 169 -3.73 41.57 15.02
C SER A 169 -2.41 42.18 15.50
N VAL A 170 -1.29 41.45 15.35
CA VAL A 170 0.04 41.87 15.78
C VAL A 170 1.06 41.68 14.66
N ALA A 171 2.07 42.54 14.64
CA ALA A 171 3.15 42.46 13.65
C ALA A 171 4.04 41.24 13.92
N VAL A 172 4.24 40.40 12.91
CA VAL A 172 5.21 39.31 12.91
C VAL A 172 6.20 39.55 11.77
N SER A 173 7.49 39.40 12.08
CA SER A 173 8.53 39.55 11.07
C SER A 173 8.60 38.32 10.15
N GLY A 174 8.68 38.56 8.85
CA GLY A 174 8.86 37.51 7.84
C GLY A 174 7.60 36.69 7.57
N LYS A 175 7.78 35.53 6.94
CA LYS A 175 6.68 34.61 6.63
C LYS A 175 6.18 33.90 7.90
N HIS A 176 4.88 33.67 7.96
CA HIS A 176 4.26 32.94 9.07
C HIS A 176 4.42 31.43 8.84
N TRP A 177 4.79 30.71 9.89
CA TRP A 177 5.00 29.27 9.81
C TRP A 177 4.44 28.54 11.02
N MET A 178 4.13 27.26 10.83
CA MET A 178 3.98 26.29 11.92
C MET A 178 5.10 25.26 11.84
N GLN A 179 5.50 24.73 12.98
CA GLN A 179 6.53 23.71 13.11
C GLN A 179 5.99 22.53 13.92
N VAL A 180 6.47 21.33 13.58
CA VAL A 180 6.09 20.08 14.20
C VAL A 180 7.33 19.27 14.56
N ASN A 181 7.42 18.85 15.82
CA ASN A 181 8.35 17.82 16.28
C ASN A 181 7.74 16.44 16.01
N LEU A 182 8.35 15.66 15.11
CA LEU A 182 7.83 14.36 14.69
C LEU A 182 8.16 13.23 15.68
N LYS A 183 8.91 13.51 16.76
CA LYS A 183 9.35 12.57 17.82
C LYS A 183 10.27 11.44 17.36
N ARG A 184 10.49 11.32 16.05
CA ARG A 184 11.35 10.35 15.41
C ARG A 184 11.84 10.91 14.09
N GLU A 185 12.97 10.43 13.65
CA GLU A 185 13.47 10.70 12.31
C GLU A 185 12.64 9.94 11.27
N ILE A 186 12.35 10.62 10.15
CA ILE A 186 11.68 10.05 8.98
C ILE A 186 12.74 9.87 7.91
N THR A 187 12.92 8.64 7.45
CA THR A 187 14.00 8.24 6.53
C THR A 187 13.51 7.56 5.26
N GLY A 188 12.31 6.99 5.26
CA GLY A 188 11.74 6.24 4.13
C GLY A 188 10.84 7.09 3.26
N ALA A 189 9.54 7.10 3.58
CA ALA A 189 8.56 7.92 2.90
C ALA A 189 7.61 8.60 3.88
N TYR A 190 6.91 9.63 3.43
CA TYR A 190 5.96 10.38 4.23
C TYR A 190 4.73 10.79 3.44
N LYS A 191 3.69 11.14 4.19
CA LYS A 191 2.53 11.87 3.68
C LYS A 191 1.95 12.74 4.79
N PHE A 192 1.15 13.73 4.44
CA PHE A 192 0.44 14.54 5.40
C PHE A 192 -0.97 14.86 4.94
N PHE A 193 -1.77 15.32 5.88
CA PHE A 193 -3.14 15.76 5.69
C PHE A 193 -3.33 17.10 6.38
N TYR A 194 -4.15 17.97 5.79
CA TYR A 194 -4.72 19.08 6.51
C TYR A 194 -6.15 19.39 6.09
N ALA A 195 -6.90 20.01 7.00
CA ALA A 195 -8.22 20.56 6.71
C ALA A 195 -8.21 22.10 6.80
N PRO A 196 -9.03 22.80 6.00
CA PRO A 196 -9.15 24.24 6.07
C PRO A 196 -10.07 24.66 7.22
N ARG A 197 -9.90 25.89 7.70
CA ARG A 197 -10.96 26.58 8.45
C ARG A 197 -12.22 26.69 7.58
N ALA A 198 -13.40 26.55 8.18
CA ALA A 198 -14.71 26.70 7.54
C ALA A 198 -15.06 28.14 7.11
N ASN A 199 -14.20 28.78 6.32
CA ASN A 199 -14.41 30.10 5.72
C ASN A 199 -13.75 30.16 4.31
N GLY A 200 -13.99 31.26 3.59
CA GLY A 200 -13.46 31.45 2.22
C GLY A 200 -12.07 32.08 2.12
N ASN A 201 -11.46 32.53 3.22
CA ASN A 201 -10.26 33.36 3.21
C ASN A 201 -9.07 32.69 3.92
N ASN A 202 -7.88 33.25 3.73
CA ASN A 202 -6.66 32.90 4.47
C ASN A 202 -6.27 31.42 4.31
N LYS A 203 -6.51 30.86 3.13
CA LYS A 203 -6.13 29.49 2.75
C LYS A 203 -4.73 29.53 2.16
N PRO A 204 -3.77 28.74 2.66
CA PRO A 204 -2.48 28.58 1.98
C PRO A 204 -2.68 28.11 0.54
N THR A 205 -2.08 28.82 -0.41
CA THR A 205 -2.05 28.44 -1.84
C THR A 205 -0.64 28.19 -2.35
N ASP A 206 0.36 28.57 -1.57
CA ASP A 206 1.78 28.31 -1.78
C ASP A 206 2.44 28.18 -0.41
N PHE A 207 3.08 27.06 -0.14
CA PHE A 207 3.88 26.87 1.06
C PHE A 207 5.08 25.95 0.84
N ASP A 208 6.14 26.21 1.59
CA ASP A 208 7.30 25.34 1.68
C ASP A 208 7.15 24.37 2.86
N LEU A 209 7.28 23.08 2.58
CA LEU A 209 7.57 22.09 3.60
C LEU A 209 9.09 22.05 3.79
N MET A 210 9.53 22.52 4.93
CA MET A 210 10.93 22.49 5.37
C MET A 210 11.15 21.30 6.29
N GLY A 211 12.33 20.70 6.21
CA GLY A 211 12.79 19.63 7.08
C GLY A 211 14.00 20.06 7.91
N SER A 212 14.14 19.47 9.09
CA SER A 212 15.30 19.65 9.95
C SER A 212 15.51 18.41 10.83
N THR A 213 16.77 18.14 11.20
CA THR A 213 17.14 17.08 12.15
C THR A 213 17.29 17.59 13.59
N ASP A 214 17.45 18.90 13.77
CA ASP A 214 17.78 19.56 15.04
C ASP A 214 16.84 20.71 15.43
N GLY A 215 15.96 21.14 14.53
CA GLY A 215 15.05 22.27 14.71
C GLY A 215 15.69 23.65 14.53
N ALA A 216 16.99 23.71 14.23
CA ALA A 216 17.75 24.94 14.03
C ALA A 216 18.10 25.15 12.56
N ASP A 217 18.65 24.13 11.90
CA ASP A 217 19.05 24.17 10.50
C ASP A 217 17.97 23.54 9.61
N TRP A 218 17.46 24.33 8.67
CA TRP A 218 16.31 23.96 7.84
C TRP A 218 16.71 23.82 6.38
N PHE A 219 16.18 22.79 5.71
CA PHE A 219 16.30 22.60 4.28
C PHE A 219 14.91 22.46 3.65
N LEU A 220 14.78 22.88 2.40
CA LEU A 220 13.54 22.68 1.65
C LEU A 220 13.37 21.19 1.36
N VAL A 221 12.25 20.61 1.81
CA VAL A 221 11.84 19.26 1.41
C VAL A 221 11.07 19.35 0.10
N ARG A 222 10.07 20.24 0.02
CA ARG A 222 9.24 20.45 -1.17
C ARG A 222 8.46 21.76 -1.06
N ASN A 223 8.28 22.45 -2.18
CA ASN A 223 7.28 23.52 -2.31
C ASN A 223 5.96 22.94 -2.83
N PHE A 224 4.85 23.36 -2.24
CA PHE A 224 3.50 22.96 -2.61
C PHE A 224 2.71 24.18 -3.11
N THR A 225 2.02 24.04 -4.24
CA THR A 225 1.20 25.10 -4.83
C THR A 225 -0.20 24.61 -5.16
N LYS A 226 -1.15 25.53 -5.18
CA LYS A 226 -2.53 25.24 -5.58
C LYS A 226 -2.60 24.61 -6.97
N GLU A 227 -1.83 25.12 -7.92
CA GLU A 227 -1.87 24.71 -9.32
C GLU A 227 -1.24 23.33 -9.54
N ALA A 228 -0.08 23.07 -8.91
CA ALA A 228 0.63 21.80 -9.10
C ALA A 228 0.06 20.67 -8.23
N ASP A 229 -0.34 20.99 -7.00
CA ASP A 229 -0.70 19.97 -6.00
C ASP A 229 -2.20 19.93 -5.69
N GLY A 230 -3.00 20.87 -6.22
CA GLY A 230 -4.44 20.91 -5.97
C GLY A 230 -4.81 21.35 -4.56
N LEU A 231 -4.02 22.24 -3.94
CA LEU A 231 -4.28 22.74 -2.59
C LEU A 231 -5.69 23.36 -2.48
N PRO A 232 -6.48 23.00 -1.46
CA PRO A 232 -7.85 23.45 -1.32
C PRO A 232 -7.95 24.92 -0.93
N VAL A 233 -8.87 25.63 -1.59
CA VAL A 233 -9.23 27.02 -1.29
C VAL A 233 -10.69 27.20 -0.87
N THR A 234 -11.43 26.09 -0.68
CA THR A 234 -12.81 26.11 -0.21
C THR A 234 -12.87 25.94 1.31
N SER A 235 -14.04 26.19 1.90
CA SER A 235 -14.27 26.06 3.35
C SER A 235 -14.27 24.61 3.86
N THR A 236 -14.36 23.62 2.98
CA THR A 236 -14.49 22.20 3.35
C THR A 236 -13.54 21.26 2.61
N GLY A 237 -12.86 21.72 1.56
CA GLY A 237 -11.93 20.90 0.81
C GLY A 237 -10.71 20.57 1.65
N THR A 238 -10.50 19.30 1.98
CA THR A 238 -9.31 18.85 2.69
C THR A 238 -8.19 18.52 1.70
N TYR A 239 -6.95 18.55 2.15
CA TYR A 239 -5.80 18.07 1.39
C TYR A 239 -5.21 16.82 2.02
N THR A 240 -4.94 15.80 1.20
CA THR A 240 -4.07 14.69 1.56
C THR A 240 -2.99 14.62 0.48
N SER A 241 -1.73 14.68 0.90
CA SER A 241 -0.63 14.59 -0.05
C SER A 241 -0.53 13.20 -0.67
N GLU A 242 0.16 13.11 -1.80
CA GLU A 242 0.73 11.84 -2.26
C GLU A 242 1.75 11.31 -1.24
N VAL A 243 2.23 10.07 -1.48
CA VAL A 243 3.37 9.53 -0.75
C VAL A 243 4.64 10.05 -1.41
N TYR A 244 5.50 10.70 -0.63
CA TYR A 244 6.79 11.18 -1.11
C TYR A 244 7.92 10.43 -0.42
N ASN A 245 8.94 10.06 -1.20
CA ASN A 245 10.18 9.53 -0.64
C ASN A 245 10.96 10.65 0.05
N VAL A 246 11.63 10.29 1.14
CA VAL A 246 12.54 11.19 1.85
C VAL A 246 13.90 11.15 1.14
N GLU A 247 14.33 12.29 0.63
CA GLU A 247 15.68 12.44 0.04
C GLU A 247 16.74 12.70 1.11
N LYS A 248 16.37 13.46 2.15
CA LYS A 248 17.20 13.77 3.30
C LYS A 248 16.40 13.59 4.59
N PRO A 249 16.90 12.82 5.58
CA PRO A 249 16.20 12.60 6.84
C PRO A 249 15.83 13.90 7.57
N PHE A 250 14.68 13.88 8.25
CA PHE A 250 14.23 14.95 9.13
C PHE A 250 13.44 14.41 10.32
N SER A 251 13.55 15.05 11.48
CA SER A 251 12.79 14.78 12.71
C SER A 251 11.85 15.94 13.08
N GLN A 252 12.01 17.06 12.38
CA GLN A 252 11.21 18.27 12.51
C GLN A 252 10.75 18.69 11.12
N ILE A 253 9.53 19.23 11.03
CA ILE A 253 9.05 19.89 9.82
C ILE A 253 8.56 21.29 10.13
N ARG A 254 8.60 22.17 9.14
CA ARG A 254 8.00 23.49 9.20
C ARG A 254 7.25 23.77 7.91
N ILE A 255 6.00 24.21 8.04
CA ILE A 255 5.19 24.71 6.92
C ILE A 255 5.33 26.22 6.92
N VAL A 256 6.02 26.76 5.92
CA VAL A 256 6.20 28.20 5.71
C VAL A 256 5.25 28.65 4.62
N VAL A 257 4.24 29.45 4.96
CA VAL A 257 3.23 29.87 3.98
C VAL A 257 3.72 31.10 3.24
N ASN A 258 3.87 30.97 1.92
CA ASN A 258 4.35 32.00 1.04
C ASN A 258 3.21 32.92 0.58
N THR A 259 2.07 32.32 0.18
CA THR A 259 0.91 33.03 -0.36
C THR A 259 -0.39 32.38 0.10
N THR A 260 -1.42 33.21 0.27
CA THR A 260 -2.79 32.77 0.54
C THR A 260 -3.73 33.15 -0.59
N ASN A 261 -4.90 32.50 -0.65
CA ASN A 261 -5.91 32.69 -1.69
C ASN A 261 -6.47 34.12 -1.80
N ASN A 262 -6.28 34.95 -0.78
CA ASN A 262 -6.66 36.37 -0.77
C ASN A 262 -5.49 37.31 -0.43
N GLY A 263 -4.24 36.85 -0.58
CA GLY A 263 -3.04 37.69 -0.49
C GLY A 263 -2.64 38.16 0.92
N THR A 264 -3.24 37.62 1.98
CA THR A 264 -2.87 37.95 3.36
C THR A 264 -1.58 37.24 3.78
N ALA A 265 -0.81 37.89 4.64
CA ALA A 265 0.37 37.28 5.28
C ALA A 265 0.00 36.17 6.27
N TYR A 266 -1.16 36.32 6.93
CA TYR A 266 -1.70 35.33 7.85
C TYR A 266 -2.58 34.30 7.14
N TRP A 267 -2.66 33.11 7.72
CA TRP A 267 -3.38 31.96 7.21
C TRP A 267 -4.05 31.18 8.33
N THR A 268 -4.94 30.25 7.93
CA THR A 268 -5.73 29.41 8.83
C THR A 268 -5.74 27.95 8.37
N MET A 269 -5.84 27.04 9.33
CA MET A 269 -5.95 25.60 9.12
C MET A 269 -6.68 24.99 10.32
N SER A 270 -7.55 24.01 10.10
CA SER A 270 -8.34 23.39 11.18
C SER A 270 -7.74 22.10 11.69
N GLU A 271 -7.16 21.29 10.82
CA GLU A 271 -6.58 20.00 11.21
C GLU A 271 -5.24 19.79 10.52
N PHE A 272 -4.34 19.08 11.18
CA PHE A 272 -3.07 18.63 10.61
C PHE A 272 -2.72 17.21 11.08
N LYS A 273 -2.28 16.36 10.14
CA LYS A 273 -1.77 15.02 10.45
C LYS A 273 -0.54 14.73 9.61
N PHE A 274 0.44 14.08 10.21
CA PHE A 274 1.64 13.62 9.52
C PHE A 274 1.80 12.11 9.67
N TYR A 275 2.28 11.44 8.63
CA TYR A 275 2.42 9.99 8.59
C TYR A 275 3.82 9.63 8.10
N SER A 276 4.46 8.68 8.79
CA SER A 276 5.55 7.90 8.19
C SER A 276 4.93 6.81 7.33
N VAL A 277 5.47 6.60 6.14
CA VAL A 277 5.00 5.57 5.20
C VAL A 277 6.10 4.53 5.04
N SER A 278 5.77 3.28 5.34
CA SER A 278 6.61 2.13 4.98
C SER A 278 6.15 1.61 3.63
N ILE A 279 7.10 1.42 2.73
CA ILE A 279 6.87 0.88 1.39
C ILE A 279 7.40 -0.54 1.41
N GLU A 280 6.50 -1.50 1.27
CA GLU A 280 6.85 -2.90 1.07
C GLU A 280 6.79 -3.15 -0.44
N ASP A 281 7.95 -3.19 -1.08
CA ASP A 281 8.07 -3.54 -2.49
C ASP A 281 8.39 -5.05 -2.61
N PRO A 282 7.44 -5.88 -3.09
CA PRO A 282 7.71 -7.30 -3.27
C PRO A 282 8.83 -7.57 -4.30
N GLU A 283 9.10 -6.63 -5.20
CA GLU A 283 10.10 -6.73 -6.26
C GLU A 283 11.49 -6.21 -5.84
N ALA A 284 11.64 -5.69 -4.62
CA ALA A 284 12.94 -5.31 -4.08
C ALA A 284 13.91 -6.51 -4.07
N ALA A 285 15.21 -6.24 -4.24
CA ALA A 285 16.25 -7.26 -4.12
C ALA A 285 16.23 -7.92 -2.74
N ASP A 286 16.56 -9.21 -2.68
CA ASP A 286 16.65 -10.00 -1.44
C ASP A 286 17.85 -9.58 -0.56
#